data_AF-M7SUQ6-F1
#
_entry.id   AF-M7SUQ6-F1
#
_cell.length_a   1.000
_cell.length_b   1.000
_cell.length_c   1.000
_cell.angle_alpha   90.00
_cell.angle_beta   90.00
_cell.angle_gamma   90.00
#
_symmetry.space_group_name_H-M   'P 1'
#
loop_
_entity.id
_entity.type
_entity.pdbx_description
1 polymer ?
#
loop_
_entity_poly.entity_id
_entity_poly.type
_entity_poly.pdbx_seq_one_letter_code
_entity_poly.pdbx_strand_id
1 'polypeptide(L)'
;MAESEIQKNIREKNAEYASTFTQGDLALPPAKKYLVLTCMDARIDPASALGIALGDAHVVRNAGASARDALRSLVHTGCGMLTFTNDDVRKLVAENLGPSAAAAVGEIQDFLPFGDLEAEVRRDVEFLVASPLIPEYVVLSGWVYEVETGKVRRVV
;
A
#
# COMPACT_ATOMS: atom_id res chain seq x y z
N MET A 1 3.63 11.50 29.62
CA MET A 1 4.71 11.80 28.65
C MET A 1 4.29 13.02 27.85
N ALA A 2 5.23 13.90 27.49
CA ALA A 2 4.93 15.07 26.66
C ALA A 2 4.72 14.67 25.19
N GLU A 3 3.87 15.40 24.48
CA GLU A 3 3.57 15.16 23.06
C GLU A 3 4.74 15.59 22.14
N SER A 4 5.05 14.76 21.15
CA SER A 4 6.06 15.04 20.12
C SER A 4 5.60 16.08 19.10
N GLU A 5 6.53 16.68 18.35
CA GLU A 5 6.23 17.65 17.29
C GLU A 5 5.41 17.03 16.15
N ILE A 6 5.66 15.76 15.80
CA ILE A 6 4.90 15.03 14.78
C ILE A 6 3.44 14.88 15.19
N GLN A 7 3.20 14.51 16.46
CA GLN A 7 1.84 14.35 16.99
C GLN A 7 1.08 15.68 16.99
N LYS A 8 1.76 16.78 17.36
CA LYS A 8 1.19 18.15 17.27
C LYS A 8 0.79 18.49 15.84
N ASN A 9 1.69 18.29 14.89
CA ASN A 9 1.44 18.58 13.47
C ASN A 9 0.25 17.78 12.92
N ILE A 10 0.15 16.48 13.23
CA ILE A 10 -0.98 15.64 12.80
C ILE A 10 -2.30 16.21 13.31
N ARG A 11 -2.37 16.56 14.60
CA ARG A 11 -3.60 17.12 15.19
C ARG A 11 -3.97 18.45 14.55
N GLU A 12 -3.02 19.36 14.42
CA GLU A 12 -3.26 20.71 13.91
C GLU A 12 -3.70 20.67 12.43
N LYS A 13 -2.99 19.89 11.60
CA LYS A 13 -3.34 19.74 10.18
C LYS A 13 -4.67 19.01 9.98
N ASN A 14 -5.01 18.05 10.85
CA ASN A 14 -6.32 17.41 10.81
C ASN A 14 -7.45 18.39 11.21
N ALA A 15 -7.24 19.24 12.21
CA ALA A 15 -8.22 20.25 12.60
C ALA A 15 -8.49 21.25 11.46
N GLU A 16 -7.44 21.68 10.75
CA GLU A 16 -7.58 22.49 9.53
C GLU A 16 -8.42 21.78 8.45
N TYR A 17 -8.09 20.52 8.13
CA TYR A 17 -8.85 19.72 7.17
C TYR A 17 -10.33 19.58 7.56
N ALA A 18 -10.59 19.18 8.81
CA ALA A 18 -11.94 18.95 9.33
C ALA A 18 -12.82 20.21 9.30
N SER A 19 -12.22 21.40 9.44
CA SER A 19 -12.96 22.67 9.40
C SER A 19 -13.62 22.97 8.05
N THR A 20 -13.16 22.33 6.97
CA THR A 20 -13.67 22.51 5.60
C THR A 20 -14.34 21.25 5.04
N PHE A 21 -14.31 20.15 5.78
CA PHE A 21 -14.80 18.86 5.33
C PHE A 21 -16.33 18.82 5.28
N THR A 22 -16.90 18.49 4.12
CA THR A 22 -18.36 18.47 3.88
C THR A 22 -18.87 17.13 3.33
N GLN A 23 -18.00 16.13 3.18
CA GLN A 23 -18.29 14.89 2.44
C GLN A 23 -18.58 13.70 3.39
N GLY A 24 -19.20 13.96 4.54
CA GLY A 24 -19.45 12.96 5.58
C GLY A 24 -20.56 11.94 5.26
N ASP A 25 -21.34 12.20 4.21
CA ASP A 25 -22.48 11.42 3.75
C ASP A 25 -22.14 10.48 2.58
N LEU A 26 -20.88 10.46 2.14
CA LEU A 26 -20.42 9.54 1.09
C LEU A 26 -20.69 8.08 1.49
N ALA A 27 -21.20 7.31 0.52
CA ALA A 27 -21.49 5.89 0.73
C ALA A 27 -20.21 5.07 0.95
N LEU A 28 -20.35 3.97 1.70
CA LEU A 28 -19.23 3.06 1.96
C LEU A 28 -18.67 2.39 0.68
N PRO A 29 -19.48 1.90 -0.28
CA PRO A 29 -18.95 1.33 -1.51
C PRO A 29 -18.34 2.41 -2.43
N PRO A 30 -17.17 2.16 -3.06
CA PRO A 30 -16.57 3.11 -3.99
C PRO A 30 -17.49 3.43 -5.17
N ALA A 31 -17.71 4.71 -5.43
CA ALA A 31 -18.65 5.19 -6.44
C ALA A 31 -18.25 4.75 -7.86
N LYS A 32 -16.95 4.72 -8.16
CA LYS A 32 -16.43 4.38 -9.50
C LYS A 32 -16.00 2.91 -9.64
N LYS A 33 -16.18 2.09 -8.59
CA LYS A 33 -15.98 0.63 -8.61
C LYS A 33 -14.60 0.17 -9.13
N TYR A 34 -13.55 0.89 -8.76
CA TYR A 34 -12.18 0.47 -9.01
C TYR A 34 -11.33 0.55 -7.73
N LEU A 35 -10.19 -0.13 -7.76
CA LEU A 35 -9.21 -0.17 -6.68
C LEU A 35 -7.83 0.11 -7.26
N VAL A 36 -7.04 0.89 -6.53
CA VAL A 36 -5.62 1.11 -6.81
C VAL A 36 -4.79 0.38 -5.75
N LEU A 37 -3.91 -0.51 -6.19
CA LEU A 37 -2.83 -1.04 -5.37
C LEU A 37 -1.56 -0.28 -5.71
N THR A 38 -0.90 0.32 -4.72
CA THR A 38 0.35 1.08 -4.94
C THR A 38 1.29 0.97 -3.75
N CYS A 39 2.51 1.49 -3.88
CA CYS A 39 3.51 1.42 -2.84
C CYS A 39 3.19 2.39 -1.70
N MET A 40 3.58 2.05 -0.47
CA MET A 40 3.52 2.97 0.69
C MET A 40 4.60 4.08 0.67
N ASP A 41 5.39 4.19 -0.41
CA ASP A 41 6.41 5.23 -0.57
C ASP A 41 5.84 6.63 -0.29
N ALA A 42 6.49 7.35 0.63
CA ALA A 42 6.03 8.66 1.11
C ALA A 42 5.96 9.74 0.01
N ARG A 43 6.59 9.51 -1.15
CA ARG A 43 6.58 10.41 -2.31
C ARG A 43 5.38 10.20 -3.23
N ILE A 44 4.57 9.17 -2.97
CA ILE A 44 3.36 8.89 -3.73
C ILE A 44 2.16 9.39 -2.91
N ASP A 45 1.49 10.42 -3.43
CA ASP A 45 0.14 10.80 -3.06
C ASP A 45 -0.83 10.24 -4.11
N PRO A 46 -1.45 9.06 -3.89
CA PRO A 46 -2.21 8.37 -4.93
C PRO A 46 -3.46 9.14 -5.34
N ALA A 47 -4.10 9.85 -4.41
CA ALA A 47 -5.33 10.57 -4.69
C ALA A 47 -5.07 11.72 -5.65
N SER A 48 -4.04 12.54 -5.35
CA SER A 48 -3.64 13.64 -6.21
C SER A 48 -3.03 13.15 -7.53
N ALA A 49 -2.15 12.14 -7.50
CA ALA A 49 -1.45 11.66 -8.68
C ALA A 49 -2.36 10.97 -9.71
N LEU A 50 -3.44 10.33 -9.26
CA LEU A 50 -4.35 9.54 -10.10
C LEU A 50 -5.74 10.18 -10.25
N GLY A 51 -5.96 11.37 -9.69
CA GLY A 51 -7.24 12.09 -9.77
C GLY A 51 -8.39 11.37 -9.07
N ILE A 52 -8.13 10.76 -7.91
CA ILE A 52 -9.11 10.02 -7.11
C ILE A 52 -9.80 10.99 -6.15
N ALA A 53 -11.08 11.26 -6.35
CA ALA A 53 -11.86 12.03 -5.38
C ALA A 53 -12.25 11.15 -4.18
N LEU A 54 -12.61 11.78 -3.05
CA LEU A 54 -13.11 11.04 -1.89
C LEU A 54 -14.34 10.22 -2.27
N GLY A 55 -14.32 8.94 -1.91
CA GLY A 55 -15.38 7.97 -2.22
C GLY A 55 -15.30 7.33 -3.62
N ASP A 56 -14.38 7.74 -4.50
CA ASP A 56 -14.31 7.19 -5.86
C ASP A 56 -13.80 5.74 -5.91
N ALA A 57 -12.74 5.45 -5.16
CA ALA A 57 -11.98 4.21 -5.28
C ALA A 57 -11.45 3.72 -3.94
N HIS A 58 -11.20 2.42 -3.84
CA HIS A 58 -10.31 1.90 -2.81
C HIS A 58 -8.86 2.16 -3.18
N VAL A 59 -8.02 2.53 -2.21
CA VAL A 59 -6.57 2.67 -2.38
C VAL A 59 -5.88 1.79 -1.35
N VAL A 60 -5.29 0.69 -1.80
CA VAL A 60 -4.51 -0.24 -0.98
C VAL A 60 -3.03 0.11 -1.14
N ARG A 61 -2.32 0.22 -0.02
CA ARG A 61 -0.89 0.52 0.00
C ARG A 61 -0.14 -0.45 0.89
N ASN A 62 0.90 -1.07 0.35
CA ASN A 62 1.89 -1.86 1.09
C ASN A 62 3.28 -1.63 0.47
N ALA A 63 4.36 -2.08 1.10
CA ALA A 63 5.68 -1.90 0.49
C ALA A 63 5.80 -2.71 -0.80
N GLY A 64 6.36 -2.07 -1.82
CA GLY A 64 6.51 -2.69 -3.13
C GLY A 64 5.22 -2.84 -3.93
N ALA A 65 4.06 -2.42 -3.40
CA ALA A 65 2.76 -2.65 -4.04
C ALA A 65 2.46 -4.14 -4.31
N SER A 66 2.97 -5.03 -3.46
CA SER A 66 2.88 -6.49 -3.65
C SER A 66 1.42 -6.95 -3.74
N ALA A 67 1.05 -7.52 -4.88
CA ALA A 67 -0.28 -8.09 -5.09
C ALA A 67 -0.54 -9.31 -4.21
N ARG A 68 0.49 -10.05 -3.81
CA ARG A 68 0.38 -11.20 -2.90
C ARG A 68 -0.03 -10.77 -1.50
N ASP A 69 0.65 -9.78 -0.93
CA ASP A 69 0.28 -9.21 0.37
C ASP A 69 -1.07 -8.49 0.30
N ALA A 70 -1.30 -7.77 -0.80
CA ALA A 70 -2.57 -7.09 -1.02
C ALA A 70 -3.71 -8.05 -1.37
N LEU A 71 -3.47 -9.31 -1.72
CA LEU A 71 -4.50 -10.22 -2.24
C LEU A 71 -5.68 -10.31 -1.28
N ARG A 72 -5.40 -10.35 0.03
CA ARG A 72 -6.45 -10.32 1.05
C ARG A 72 -7.26 -9.03 0.97
N SER A 73 -6.63 -7.88 0.77
CA SER A 73 -7.27 -6.57 0.57
C SER A 73 -8.01 -6.43 -0.78
N LEU A 74 -7.56 -7.16 -1.80
CA LEU A 74 -8.18 -7.23 -3.14
C LEU A 74 -9.42 -8.14 -3.15
N VAL A 75 -9.40 -9.20 -2.35
CA VAL A 75 -10.47 -10.21 -2.23
C VAL A 75 -11.44 -9.87 -1.08
N HIS A 76 -11.05 -8.99 -0.14
CA HIS A 76 -11.82 -8.59 1.03
C HIS A 76 -11.36 -7.21 1.54
N THR A 77 -12.24 -6.25 1.77
CA THR A 77 -11.88 -4.97 2.39
C THR A 77 -11.22 -5.16 3.79
N GLY A 78 -9.92 -4.83 3.93
CA GLY A 78 -9.30 -4.41 5.21
C GLY A 78 -7.95 -5.04 5.63
N CYS A 79 -6.91 -4.22 5.88
CA CYS A 79 -5.65 -4.37 6.71
C CYS A 79 -4.40 -5.13 6.15
N GLY A 80 -3.14 -4.70 6.42
CA GLY A 80 -1.93 -5.05 5.60
C GLY A 80 -0.62 -5.42 6.31
N MET A 81 0.55 -5.10 5.70
CA MET A 81 1.92 -4.77 6.26
C MET A 81 3.10 -5.31 5.37
N LEU A 82 4.07 -4.49 4.94
CA LEU A 82 5.37 -4.92 4.33
C LEU A 82 6.48 -3.85 4.57
N THR A 83 7.74 -4.19 4.91
CA THR A 83 8.99 -3.39 4.62
C THR A 83 10.33 -4.04 5.07
N PHE A 84 10.64 -5.29 4.77
CA PHE A 84 12.00 -5.84 5.01
C PHE A 84 12.13 -7.24 4.42
N THR A 85 13.31 -7.83 4.26
CA THR A 85 13.44 -9.29 4.07
C THR A 85 13.51 -10.01 5.43
N ASN A 86 13.20 -11.31 5.47
CA ASN A 86 13.18 -12.12 6.72
C ASN A 86 14.49 -11.96 7.50
N ASP A 87 15.60 -11.99 6.79
CA ASP A 87 16.93 -11.96 7.39
C ASP A 87 17.40 -10.53 7.69
N ASP A 88 16.93 -9.52 6.96
CA ASP A 88 17.27 -8.12 7.22
C ASP A 88 16.64 -7.60 8.53
N VAL A 89 15.40 -7.96 8.87
CA VAL A 89 14.84 -7.56 10.18
C VAL A 89 15.36 -8.37 11.33
N ARG A 90 15.68 -9.65 11.14
CA ARG A 90 16.37 -10.41 12.19
C ARG A 90 17.68 -9.72 12.59
N LYS A 91 18.42 -9.19 11.60
CA LYS A 91 19.67 -8.47 11.80
C LYS A 91 19.47 -7.08 12.43
N LEU A 92 18.55 -6.27 11.89
CA LEU A 92 18.27 -4.91 12.37
C LEU A 92 17.66 -4.90 13.79
N VAL A 93 16.80 -5.88 14.10
CA VAL A 93 16.18 -6.04 15.43
C VAL A 93 17.19 -6.58 16.44
N ALA A 94 18.06 -7.51 16.05
CA ALA A 94 19.15 -7.94 16.92
C ALA A 94 20.08 -6.77 17.28
N GLU A 95 20.42 -5.91 16.31
CA GLU A 95 21.30 -4.76 16.50
C GLU A 95 20.68 -3.64 17.34
N ASN A 96 19.37 -3.37 17.23
CA ASN A 96 18.72 -2.25 17.92
C ASN A 96 17.94 -2.63 19.21
N LEU A 97 17.48 -3.87 19.34
CA LEU A 97 16.54 -4.32 20.39
C LEU A 97 17.00 -5.58 21.14
N GLY A 98 18.05 -6.25 20.65
CA GLY A 98 18.69 -7.38 21.32
C GLY A 98 18.16 -8.78 20.97
N PRO A 99 18.77 -9.84 21.53
CA PRO A 99 18.60 -11.22 21.04
C PRO A 99 17.20 -11.82 21.18
N SER A 100 16.40 -11.37 22.14
CA SER A 100 15.03 -11.90 22.34
C SER A 100 14.06 -11.43 21.25
N ALA A 101 14.24 -10.22 20.74
CA ALA A 101 13.40 -9.66 19.69
C ALA A 101 13.72 -10.29 18.31
N ALA A 102 14.97 -10.67 18.06
CA ALA A 102 15.38 -11.38 16.84
C ALA A 102 14.78 -12.79 16.73
N ALA A 103 14.60 -13.48 17.86
CA ALA A 103 13.96 -14.79 17.92
C ALA A 103 12.47 -14.73 17.51
N ALA A 104 11.75 -13.66 17.89
CA ALA A 104 10.35 -13.47 17.52
C ALA A 104 10.14 -13.21 16.01
N VAL A 105 11.12 -12.62 15.33
CA VAL A 105 11.11 -12.43 13.87
C VAL A 105 11.37 -13.76 13.14
N GLY A 106 11.99 -14.73 13.81
CA GLY A 106 12.16 -16.10 13.33
C GLY A 106 10.84 -16.80 12.95
N GLU A 107 9.71 -16.38 13.52
CA GLU A 107 8.41 -17.03 13.37
C GLU A 107 7.55 -16.48 12.20
N ILE A 108 8.01 -15.47 11.47
CA ILE A 108 7.30 -14.88 10.33
C ILE A 108 7.81 -15.52 9.01
N GLN A 109 6.91 -15.85 8.07
CA GLN A 109 7.20 -16.79 6.95
C GLN A 109 7.86 -16.17 5.68
N ASP A 110 7.39 -15.06 5.10
CA ASP A 110 7.97 -14.50 3.85
C ASP A 110 7.66 -13.01 3.64
N PHE A 111 8.56 -12.30 2.98
CA PHE A 111 8.61 -10.84 2.86
C PHE A 111 8.62 -10.29 1.42
N LEU A 112 8.74 -11.16 0.41
CA LEU A 112 8.45 -10.86 -1.00
C LEU A 112 9.25 -9.69 -1.65
N PRO A 113 10.60 -9.67 -1.65
CA PRO A 113 11.40 -8.67 -2.38
C PRO A 113 11.46 -8.92 -3.90
N PHE A 114 11.76 -7.88 -4.69
CA PHE A 114 11.97 -7.97 -6.14
C PHE A 114 13.11 -7.06 -6.64
N GLY A 115 13.77 -7.45 -7.74
CA GLY A 115 14.93 -6.74 -8.31
C GLY A 115 14.66 -5.98 -9.61
N ASP A 116 13.49 -6.17 -10.22
CA ASP A 116 13.08 -5.50 -11.46
C ASP A 116 11.61 -5.07 -11.32
N LEU A 117 11.38 -3.76 -11.45
CA LEU A 117 10.10 -3.15 -11.18
C LEU A 117 9.04 -3.53 -12.23
N GLU A 118 9.38 -3.53 -13.52
CA GLU A 118 8.39 -3.86 -14.54
C GLU A 118 8.10 -5.36 -14.57
N ALA A 119 9.13 -6.19 -14.39
CA ALA A 119 8.96 -7.62 -14.27
C ALA A 119 8.08 -7.97 -13.07
N GLU A 120 8.23 -7.27 -11.94
CA GLU A 120 7.37 -7.48 -10.79
C GLU A 120 5.92 -7.10 -11.07
N VAL A 121 5.66 -5.93 -11.67
CA VAL A 121 4.30 -5.53 -12.02
C VAL A 121 3.65 -6.55 -12.96
N ARG A 122 4.40 -7.10 -13.93
CA ARG A 122 3.91 -8.18 -14.79
C ARG A 122 3.59 -9.45 -14.00
N ARG A 123 4.49 -9.89 -13.13
CA ARG A 123 4.28 -11.07 -12.27
C ARG A 123 3.09 -10.92 -11.35
N ASP A 124 2.88 -9.74 -10.78
CA ASP A 124 1.76 -9.45 -9.90
C ASP A 124 0.43 -9.43 -10.67
N VAL A 125 0.38 -8.85 -11.86
CA VAL A 125 -0.82 -8.91 -12.71
C VAL A 125 -1.09 -10.35 -13.16
N GLU A 126 -0.07 -11.10 -13.58
CA GLU A 126 -0.20 -12.53 -13.95
C GLU A 126 -0.72 -13.37 -12.77
N PHE A 127 -0.20 -13.13 -11.57
CA PHE A 127 -0.65 -13.78 -10.34
C PHE A 127 -2.13 -13.51 -10.07
N LEU A 128 -2.60 -12.26 -10.24
CA LEU A 128 -4.00 -11.90 -10.07
C LEU A 128 -4.90 -12.51 -11.15
N VAL A 129 -4.45 -12.51 -12.41
CA VAL A 129 -5.19 -13.14 -13.53
C VAL A 129 -5.34 -14.64 -13.32
N ALA A 130 -4.31 -15.32 -12.79
CA ALA A 130 -4.34 -16.75 -12.53
C ALA A 130 -5.12 -17.13 -11.26
N SER A 131 -5.53 -16.16 -10.44
CA SER A 131 -6.20 -16.41 -9.16
C SER A 131 -7.68 -16.72 -9.35
N PRO A 132 -8.19 -17.87 -8.86
CA PRO A 132 -9.62 -18.17 -8.91
C PRO A 132 -10.47 -17.27 -8.00
N LEU A 133 -9.81 -16.43 -7.18
CA LEU A 133 -10.47 -15.46 -6.30
C LEU A 133 -10.78 -14.14 -7.01
N ILE A 134 -10.24 -13.93 -8.22
CA ILE A 134 -10.53 -12.74 -9.03
C ILE A 134 -11.47 -13.17 -10.16
N PRO A 135 -12.71 -12.65 -10.21
CA PRO A 135 -13.63 -12.98 -11.28
C PRO A 135 -13.09 -12.55 -12.66
N GLU A 136 -13.34 -13.35 -13.70
CA GLU A 136 -12.85 -13.10 -15.06
C GLU A 136 -13.30 -11.75 -15.66
N TYR A 137 -14.39 -11.16 -15.15
CA TYR A 137 -14.87 -9.86 -15.61
C TYR A 137 -14.07 -8.67 -15.06
N VAL A 138 -13.17 -8.89 -14.08
CA VAL A 138 -12.35 -7.83 -13.49
C VAL A 138 -11.23 -7.47 -14.46
N VAL A 139 -11.19 -6.19 -14.86
CA VAL A 139 -10.14 -5.67 -15.71
C VAL A 139 -8.91 -5.34 -14.85
N LEU A 140 -7.79 -5.99 -15.13
CA LEU A 140 -6.51 -5.75 -14.48
C LEU A 140 -5.57 -4.99 -15.42
N SER A 141 -4.80 -4.07 -14.86
CA SER A 141 -3.74 -3.36 -15.59
C SER A 141 -2.57 -3.05 -14.65
N GLY A 142 -1.36 -3.03 -15.19
CA GLY A 142 -0.12 -2.83 -14.44
C GLY A 142 0.55 -1.51 -14.81
N TRP A 143 0.97 -0.74 -13.82
CA TRP A 143 1.54 0.60 -14.00
C TRP A 143 2.79 0.82 -13.15
N VAL A 144 3.70 1.65 -13.66
CA VAL A 144 4.88 2.14 -12.94
C VAL A 144 4.70 3.65 -12.70
N TYR A 145 4.88 4.07 -11.44
CA TYR A 145 4.94 5.49 -11.06
C TYR A 145 6.40 5.95 -10.99
N GLU A 146 6.72 7.00 -11.73
CA GLU A 146 8.05 7.62 -11.76
C GLU A 146 8.12 8.72 -10.70
N VAL A 147 8.81 8.47 -9.59
CA VAL A 147 8.87 9.39 -8.44
C VAL A 147 9.55 10.71 -8.76
N GLU A 148 10.42 10.75 -9.77
CA GLU A 148 11.14 11.93 -10.22
C GLU A 148 10.24 12.89 -11.02
N THR A 149 9.24 12.35 -11.71
CA THR A 149 8.42 13.11 -12.67
C THR A 149 6.94 13.18 -12.29
N GLY A 150 6.49 12.32 -11.38
CA GLY A 150 5.09 12.13 -11.03
C GLY A 150 4.27 11.43 -12.11
N LYS A 151 4.91 10.94 -13.19
CA LYS A 151 4.21 10.29 -14.31
C LYS A 151 3.88 8.85 -13.97
N VAL A 152 2.81 8.36 -14.58
CA VAL A 152 2.49 6.92 -14.63
C VAL A 152 2.66 6.39 -16.04
N ARG A 153 3.21 5.18 -16.13
CA ARG A 153 3.39 4.46 -17.39
C ARG A 153 2.83 3.06 -17.27
N ARG A 154 1.99 2.68 -18.23
CA ARG A 154 1.41 1.34 -18.31
C ARG A 154 2.45 0.33 -18.77
N VAL A 155 2.46 -0.85 -18.17
CA VAL A 155 3.34 -1.98 -18.52
C VAL A 155 2.57 -3.27 -18.85
N VAL A 156 1.30 -3.37 -18.42
CA VAL A 156 0.32 -4.42 -18.75
C VAL A 156 -1.04 -3.79 -19.02
#